data_AF-A0A7R9JYN8-F1
#
_entry.id   AF-A0A7R9JYN8-F1
#
_cell.length_a   1.000
_cell.length_b   1.000
_cell.length_c   1.000
_cell.angle_alpha   90.00
_cell.angle_beta   90.00
_cell.angle_gamma   90.00
#
_symmetry.space_group_name_H-M   'P 1'
#
loop_
_entity.id
_entity.type
_entity.pdbx_description
1 polymer ?
#
loop_
_entity_poly.entity_id
_entity_poly.type
_entity_poly.pdbx_seq_one_letter_code
_entity_poly.pdbx_strand_id
1 'polypeptide(L)'
;MNSSSPNFHFPSNKMSDDAGDAWGKPNFLNRHIEARSPVGRNSAFYSMNHKNRGLAIILNHEFFEIKTLKARSGTKVDCEKLSSTLQGFGFNVFSYHNLRLKDITKVIEEAARTDHSENDCFLLAVLSHGEMGILYANDAPYKPENLWAFFTADKCPSLAGKPKIFIIQATSGPPSSTD
;
A
#
# COMPACT_ATOMS: atom_id res chain seq x y z
N MET A 1 -55.78 3.88 -18.66
CA MET A 1 -55.20 4.66 -17.55
C MET A 1 -53.80 4.11 -17.32
N ASN A 2 -52.80 4.88 -17.74
CA ASN A 2 -51.38 4.60 -17.57
C ASN A 2 -50.94 4.99 -16.15
N SER A 3 -50.17 4.12 -15.51
CA SER A 3 -49.23 4.46 -14.43
C SER A 3 -48.02 3.53 -14.64
N SER A 4 -46.99 3.95 -15.38
CA SER A 4 -45.83 4.74 -14.92
C SER A 4 -45.00 3.98 -13.86
N SER A 5 -43.88 3.42 -14.33
CA SER A 5 -42.87 2.63 -13.61
C SER A 5 -42.06 3.44 -12.56
N PRO A 6 -41.09 2.80 -11.88
CA PRO A 6 -39.73 3.09 -12.32
C PRO A 6 -38.89 1.82 -12.56
N ASN A 7 -38.30 1.77 -13.74
CA ASN A 7 -37.19 0.87 -14.09
C ASN A 7 -35.95 1.30 -13.30
N PHE A 8 -35.40 0.41 -12.49
CA PHE A 8 -34.05 0.56 -11.94
C PHE A 8 -33.04 0.18 -13.02
N HIS A 9 -32.38 1.20 -13.57
CA HIS A 9 -31.27 1.04 -14.50
C HIS A 9 -29.98 0.83 -13.67
N PHE A 10 -29.44 -0.38 -13.72
CA PHE A 10 -28.10 -0.66 -13.18
C PHE A 10 -27.06 -0.08 -14.15
N PRO A 11 -26.17 0.83 -13.72
CA PRO A 11 -25.07 1.25 -14.56
C PRO A 11 -24.11 0.08 -14.74
N SER A 12 -23.80 -0.21 -16.00
CA SER A 12 -22.81 -1.18 -16.42
C SER A 12 -21.44 -0.88 -15.83
N ASN A 13 -20.78 -1.95 -15.36
CA ASN A 13 -19.41 -1.95 -14.86
C ASN A 13 -18.49 -1.28 -15.90
N LYS A 14 -17.97 -0.09 -15.58
CA LYS A 14 -16.77 0.43 -16.23
C LYS A 14 -15.58 -0.29 -15.62
N MET A 15 -14.94 -1.13 -16.43
CA MET A 15 -13.59 -1.63 -16.19
C MET A 15 -12.70 -0.43 -15.86
N SER A 16 -12.07 -0.45 -14.69
CA SER A 16 -11.06 0.54 -14.32
C SER A 16 -9.82 0.28 -15.15
N ASP A 17 -9.61 1.10 -16.17
CA ASP A 17 -8.40 1.09 -16.97
C ASP A 17 -7.24 1.65 -16.13
N ASP A 18 -6.41 0.75 -15.57
CA ASP A 18 -5.13 1.06 -14.91
C ASP A 18 -4.02 1.49 -15.91
N ALA A 19 -4.40 1.95 -17.11
CA ALA A 19 -3.49 2.40 -18.16
C ALA A 19 -3.32 3.93 -18.23
N GLY A 20 -3.92 4.66 -17.28
CA GLY A 20 -3.96 6.13 -17.30
C GLY A 20 -2.74 6.85 -16.71
N ASP A 21 -1.81 6.12 -16.10
CA ASP A 21 -0.62 6.66 -15.43
C ASP A 21 0.60 6.80 -16.35
N ALA A 22 0.68 5.97 -17.40
CA ALA A 22 1.81 5.97 -18.33
C ALA A 22 1.77 7.13 -19.36
N TRP A 23 0.58 7.70 -19.63
CA TRP A 23 0.40 8.72 -20.66
C TRP A 23 -0.49 9.86 -20.14
N GLY A 24 0.14 10.88 -19.56
CA GLY A 24 -0.54 12.06 -19.02
C GLY A 24 -1.48 12.72 -20.05
N LYS A 25 -2.69 13.07 -19.63
CA LYS A 25 -3.65 13.83 -20.43
C LYS A 25 -3.26 15.31 -20.48
N PRO A 26 -3.27 15.99 -21.64
CA PRO A 26 -3.16 17.43 -21.69
C PRO A 26 -4.57 18.03 -21.54
N ASN A 27 -4.82 18.79 -20.47
CA ASN A 27 -5.16 20.21 -20.55
C ASN A 27 -5.94 20.82 -19.36
N PHE A 28 -5.35 21.93 -18.89
CA PHE A 28 -5.89 23.18 -18.33
C PHE A 28 -6.41 23.27 -16.88
N LEU A 29 -5.75 24.22 -16.18
CA LEU A 29 -6.13 25.00 -14.98
C LEU A 29 -5.95 24.34 -13.61
N ASN A 30 -4.69 24.20 -13.15
CA ASN A 30 -4.28 24.51 -11.77
C ASN A 30 -2.75 24.42 -11.68
N ARG A 31 -2.13 25.01 -10.65
CA ARG A 31 -0.68 24.90 -10.37
C ARG A 31 -0.19 23.46 -10.66
N HIS A 32 0.54 23.30 -11.76
CA HIS A 32 1.02 22.01 -12.23
C HIS A 32 2.08 21.49 -11.27
N ILE A 33 1.66 20.65 -10.32
CA ILE A 33 2.57 19.72 -9.65
C ILE A 33 2.91 18.66 -10.70
N GLU A 34 3.88 18.96 -11.57
CA GLU A 34 4.37 18.01 -12.54
C GLU A 34 5.16 16.93 -11.82
N ALA A 35 4.61 15.72 -11.80
CA ALA A 35 5.33 14.50 -11.52
C ALA A 35 6.52 14.37 -12.49
N ARG A 36 7.75 14.51 -11.97
CA ARG A 36 8.98 14.37 -12.78
C ARG A 36 9.60 13.01 -12.53
N SER A 37 9.72 12.22 -13.60
CA SER A 37 10.47 10.96 -13.56
C SER A 37 11.97 11.24 -13.48
N PRO A 38 12.75 10.50 -12.65
CA PRO A 38 14.20 10.63 -12.59
C PRO A 38 14.93 10.19 -13.87
N VAL A 39 14.26 9.44 -14.75
CA VAL A 39 14.83 8.90 -15.99
C VAL A 39 13.99 9.32 -17.20
N GLY A 40 14.61 9.29 -18.39
CA GLY A 40 13.91 9.52 -19.66
C GLY A 40 12.75 8.53 -19.83
N ARG A 41 11.67 8.99 -20.50
CA ARG A 41 10.40 8.24 -20.64
C ARG A 41 10.57 6.79 -21.16
N ASN A 42 11.58 6.55 -22.00
CA ASN A 42 11.85 5.25 -22.62
C ASN A 42 13.04 4.51 -21.99
N SER A 43 13.42 4.86 -20.75
CA SER A 43 14.49 4.14 -20.04
C SER A 43 14.07 2.70 -19.75
N ALA A 44 14.98 1.75 -19.96
CA ALA A 44 14.76 0.35 -19.62
C ALA A 44 14.80 0.07 -18.10
N PHE A 45 15.36 0.99 -17.32
CA PHE A 45 15.58 0.80 -15.87
C PHE A 45 15.15 2.04 -15.08
N TYR A 46 14.70 1.82 -13.84
CA TYR A 46 14.53 2.89 -12.85
C TYR A 46 15.90 3.45 -12.42
N SER A 47 15.96 4.75 -12.14
CA SER A 47 17.12 5.33 -11.44
C SER A 47 17.09 4.88 -9.99
N MET A 48 18.14 4.17 -9.60
CA MET A 48 18.31 3.55 -8.29
C MET A 48 19.64 4.00 -7.63
N ASN A 49 20.04 5.26 -7.92
CA ASN A 49 21.31 5.89 -7.55
C ASN A 49 21.15 7.28 -6.92
N HIS A 50 19.97 7.60 -6.37
CA HIS A 50 19.78 8.76 -5.50
C HIS A 50 20.56 8.57 -4.19
N LYS A 51 20.57 9.62 -3.35
CA LYS A 51 21.31 9.63 -2.09
C LYS A 51 20.94 8.47 -1.16
N ASN A 52 19.66 8.08 -1.12
CA ASN A 52 19.17 7.00 -0.27
C ASN A 52 18.38 5.97 -1.09
N ARG A 53 18.40 4.70 -0.68
CA ARG A 53 17.52 3.68 -1.28
C ARG A 53 16.04 4.02 -1.05
N GLY A 54 15.71 4.44 0.17
CA GLY A 54 14.37 4.87 0.53
C GLY A 54 13.86 4.30 1.84
N LEU A 55 12.60 4.61 2.12
CA LEU A 55 11.90 4.19 3.33
C LEU A 55 11.30 2.79 3.12
N ALA A 56 11.49 1.92 4.11
CA ALA A 56 10.81 0.63 4.21
C ALA A 56 10.02 0.56 5.52
N ILE A 57 8.72 0.30 5.41
CA ILE A 57 7.84 0.13 6.57
C ILE A 57 7.41 -1.33 6.65
N ILE A 58 7.51 -1.93 7.84
CA ILE A 58 7.01 -3.28 8.11
C ILE A 58 5.88 -3.18 9.14
N LEU A 59 4.66 -3.51 8.73
CA LEU A 59 3.50 -3.64 9.61
C LEU A 59 3.37 -5.12 10.03
N ASN A 60 3.79 -5.42 11.25
CA ASN A 60 3.81 -6.79 11.77
C ASN A 60 2.70 -7.00 12.80
N HIS A 61 1.74 -7.87 12.48
CA HIS A 61 0.62 -8.20 13.36
C HIS A 61 0.76 -9.64 13.88
N GLU A 62 1.00 -9.76 15.17
CA GLU A 62 1.09 -11.01 15.92
C GLU A 62 -0.17 -11.28 16.74
N PHE A 63 -0.73 -10.23 17.36
CA PHE A 63 -1.89 -10.30 18.25
C PHE A 63 -3.03 -9.43 17.74
N PHE A 64 -4.26 -9.90 17.98
CA PHE A 64 -5.49 -9.31 17.50
C PHE A 64 -6.53 -9.22 18.63
N GLU A 65 -7.26 -8.11 18.71
CA GLU A 65 -8.42 -7.94 19.61
C GLU A 65 -9.66 -8.67 19.07
N ILE A 66 -9.63 -9.07 17.80
CA ILE A 66 -10.69 -9.82 17.12
C ILE A 66 -10.62 -11.28 17.60
N LYS A 67 -11.61 -11.69 18.41
CA LYS A 67 -11.63 -13.00 19.10
C LYS A 67 -11.54 -14.22 18.18
N THR A 68 -11.98 -14.11 16.93
CA THR A 68 -11.95 -15.21 15.96
C THR A 68 -10.55 -15.42 15.35
N LEU A 69 -9.63 -14.47 15.50
CA LEU A 69 -8.28 -14.56 14.97
C LEU A 69 -7.32 -15.10 16.05
N LYS A 70 -6.49 -16.07 15.65
CA LYS A 70 -5.45 -16.63 16.51
C LYS A 70 -4.19 -15.76 16.48
N ALA A 71 -3.33 -15.91 17.48
CA ALA A 71 -2.02 -15.27 17.44
C ALA A 71 -1.14 -15.88 16.33
N ARG A 72 -0.29 -15.06 15.70
CA ARG A 72 0.58 -15.46 14.58
C ARG A 72 2.00 -15.78 15.07
N SER A 73 2.14 -16.88 15.79
CA SER A 73 3.45 -17.36 16.28
C SER A 73 4.48 -17.45 15.14
N GLY A 74 5.65 -16.85 15.33
CA GLY A 74 6.74 -16.85 14.34
C GLY A 74 6.83 -15.60 13.47
N THR A 75 5.77 -14.78 13.39
CA THR A 75 5.80 -13.53 12.59
C THR A 75 6.87 -12.53 13.04
N LYS A 76 7.29 -12.60 14.31
CA LYS A 76 8.43 -11.82 14.82
C LYS A 76 9.73 -12.19 14.12
N VAL A 77 10.00 -13.48 13.92
CA VAL A 77 11.20 -13.96 13.23
C VAL A 77 11.18 -13.52 11.77
N ASP A 78 10.01 -13.58 11.11
CA ASP A 78 9.85 -13.09 9.74
C ASP A 78 10.12 -11.58 9.65
N CYS A 79 9.60 -10.80 10.60
CA CYS A 79 9.82 -9.36 10.69
C CYS A 79 11.31 -9.02 10.88
N GLU A 80 12.02 -9.71 11.77
CA GLU A 80 13.45 -9.48 12.02
C GLU A 80 14.31 -9.83 10.80
N LYS A 81 14.03 -10.95 10.15
CA LYS A 81 14.74 -11.37 8.93
C LYS A 81 14.48 -10.40 7.78
N LEU A 82 13.24 -10.00 7.59
CA LEU A 82 12.87 -9.03 6.55
C LEU A 82 13.52 -7.68 6.81
N SER A 83 13.49 -7.20 8.06
CA SER A 83 14.15 -5.95 8.46
C SER A 83 15.65 -5.99 8.15
N SER A 84 16.33 -7.05 8.57
CA SER A 84 17.78 -7.22 8.34
C SER A 84 18.11 -7.27 6.84
N THR A 85 17.27 -7.96 6.05
CA THR A 85 17.44 -8.06 4.60
C THR A 85 17.27 -6.70 3.92
N LEU A 86 16.23 -5.94 4.28
CA LEU A 86 15.96 -4.63 3.71
C LEU A 86 17.02 -3.60 4.11
N GLN A 87 17.51 -3.65 5.35
CA GLN A 87 18.67 -2.87 5.78
C GLN A 87 19.92 -3.21 4.95
N GLY A 88 20.15 -4.50 4.66
CA GLY A 88 21.22 -4.96 3.76
C GLY A 88 21.10 -4.41 2.33
N PHE A 89 19.88 -4.12 1.86
CA PHE A 89 19.64 -3.42 0.58
C PHE A 89 19.72 -1.89 0.66
N GLY A 90 20.03 -1.34 1.83
CA GLY A 90 20.22 0.08 2.08
C GLY A 90 18.95 0.87 2.43
N PHE A 91 17.83 0.19 2.70
CA PHE A 91 16.60 0.87 3.14
C PHE A 91 16.73 1.41 4.57
N ASN A 92 16.08 2.53 4.83
CA ASN A 92 15.77 2.98 6.19
C ASN A 92 14.51 2.26 6.67
N VAL A 93 14.66 1.27 7.55
CA VAL A 93 13.58 0.35 7.94
C VAL A 93 12.93 0.76 9.26
N PHE A 94 11.60 0.83 9.26
CA PHE A 94 10.77 1.00 10.47
C PHE A 94 9.77 -0.15 10.60
N SER A 95 9.79 -0.82 11.74
CA SER A 95 8.87 -1.92 12.07
C SER A 95 7.86 -1.47 13.12
N TYR A 96 6.57 -1.67 12.83
CA TYR A 96 5.47 -1.38 13.74
C TYR A 96 4.73 -2.66 14.09
N HIS A 97 4.35 -2.80 15.36
CA HIS A 97 3.79 -4.04 15.88
C HIS A 97 2.35 -3.84 16.36
N ASN A 98 1.45 -4.73 15.92
CA ASN A 98 0.07 -4.83 16.41
C ASN A 98 -0.69 -3.49 16.37
N LEU A 99 -0.46 -2.68 15.33
CA LEU A 99 -1.14 -1.40 15.20
C LEU A 99 -2.64 -1.60 14.99
N ARG A 100 -3.42 -0.71 15.60
CA ARG A 100 -4.83 -0.53 15.28
C ARG A 100 -4.97 0.14 13.91
N LEU A 101 -6.10 -0.06 13.26
CA LEU A 101 -6.32 0.44 11.88
C LEU A 101 -6.10 1.95 11.78
N LYS A 102 -6.59 2.73 12.75
CA LYS A 102 -6.38 4.19 12.80
C LYS A 102 -4.90 4.59 12.84
N ASP A 103 -4.06 3.79 13.48
CA ASP A 103 -2.65 4.08 13.67
C ASP A 103 -1.83 3.61 12.45
N ILE A 104 -2.25 2.52 11.80
CA ILE A 104 -1.78 2.16 10.45
C ILE A 104 -2.02 3.33 9.49
N THR A 105 -3.25 3.86 9.43
CA THR A 105 -3.58 4.97 8.53
C THR A 105 -2.69 6.18 8.77
N LYS A 106 -2.44 6.56 10.04
CA LYS A 106 -1.54 7.67 10.37
C LYS A 106 -0.10 7.43 9.90
N VAL A 107 0.44 6.23 10.13
CA VAL A 107 1.79 5.86 9.69
C VAL A 107 1.90 5.95 8.16
N ILE A 108 0.90 5.45 7.43
CA ILE A 108 0.87 5.51 5.97
C ILE A 108 0.74 6.94 5.45
N GLU A 109 -0.13 7.76 6.05
CA GLU A 109 -0.28 9.17 5.70
C GLU A 109 0.97 9.99 5.98
N GLU A 110 1.68 9.72 7.08
CA GLU A 110 2.94 10.36 7.39
C GLU A 110 4.06 9.95 6.43
N ALA A 111 4.13 8.66 6.10
CA ALA A 111 5.06 8.15 5.10
C ALA A 111 4.81 8.83 3.74
N ALA A 112 3.56 8.90 3.28
CA ALA A 112 3.22 9.54 2.00
C ALA A 112 3.50 11.06 1.96
N ARG A 113 3.45 11.74 3.11
CA ARG A 113 3.79 13.17 3.24
C ARG A 113 5.29 13.46 3.34
N THR A 114 6.11 12.43 3.53
CA THR A 114 7.56 12.60 3.61
C THR A 114 8.12 13.03 2.25
N ASP A 115 9.20 13.82 2.26
CA ASP A 115 9.91 14.14 1.03
C ASP A 115 10.78 12.96 0.58
N HIS A 116 10.42 12.34 -0.54
CA HIS A 116 11.14 11.24 -1.16
C HIS A 116 12.01 11.65 -2.34
N SER A 117 12.24 12.95 -2.56
CA SER A 117 13.00 13.45 -3.73
C SER A 117 14.40 12.83 -3.81
N GLU A 118 15.03 12.59 -2.67
CA GLU A 118 16.37 11.98 -2.54
C GLU A 118 16.37 10.45 -2.33
N ASN A 119 15.20 9.82 -2.41
CA ASN A 119 15.04 8.36 -2.26
C ASN A 119 14.88 7.70 -3.63
N ASP A 120 15.42 6.50 -3.82
CA ASP A 120 15.18 5.73 -5.04
C ASP A 120 13.75 5.21 -5.12
N CYS A 121 13.24 4.68 -4.01
CA CYS A 121 11.95 3.98 -3.98
C CYS A 121 11.29 4.03 -2.60
N PHE A 122 10.13 3.39 -2.49
CA PHE A 122 9.41 3.17 -1.25
C PHE A 122 9.00 1.71 -1.14
N LEU A 123 9.04 1.15 0.07
CA LEU A 123 8.58 -0.21 0.36
C LEU A 123 7.65 -0.24 1.57
N LEU A 124 6.53 -0.94 1.43
CA LEU A 124 5.64 -1.29 2.52
C LEU A 124 5.46 -2.82 2.57
N ALA A 125 5.77 -3.44 3.69
CA ALA A 125 5.51 -4.83 3.97
C ALA A 125 4.41 -4.97 5.03
N VAL A 126 3.48 -5.88 4.81
CA VAL A 126 2.43 -6.23 5.78
C VAL A 126 2.49 -7.72 6.08
N LEU A 127 2.66 -8.06 7.35
CA LEU A 127 2.63 -9.41 7.88
C LEU A 127 1.39 -9.51 8.77
N SER A 128 0.31 -10.14 8.29
CA SER A 128 -0.94 -10.24 9.05
C SER A 128 -1.78 -11.47 8.71
N HIS A 129 -2.94 -11.58 9.34
CA HIS A 129 -4.04 -12.37 8.80
C HIS A 129 -4.64 -11.67 7.59
N GLY A 130 -5.21 -12.45 6.68
CA GLY A 130 -6.02 -11.95 5.58
C GLY A 130 -6.64 -13.08 4.77
N GLU A 131 -7.75 -12.77 4.14
CA GLU A 131 -8.53 -13.71 3.32
C GLU A 131 -9.39 -12.89 2.34
N MET A 132 -9.69 -13.41 1.14
CA MET A 132 -10.65 -12.78 0.20
C MET A 132 -10.47 -11.25 -0.01
N GLY A 133 -9.23 -10.77 -0.14
CA GLY A 133 -8.95 -9.36 -0.41
C GLY A 133 -9.07 -8.43 0.81
N ILE A 134 -9.11 -8.97 2.03
CA ILE A 134 -8.98 -8.19 3.27
C ILE A 134 -7.71 -8.55 4.04
N LEU A 135 -7.17 -7.55 4.74
CA LEU A 135 -6.12 -7.68 5.73
C LEU A 135 -6.67 -7.32 7.11
N TYR A 136 -6.01 -7.78 8.15
CA TYR A 136 -6.38 -7.44 9.52
C TYR A 136 -5.37 -6.50 10.15
N ALA A 137 -5.86 -5.39 10.70
CA ALA A 137 -5.17 -4.65 11.74
C ALA A 137 -5.41 -5.37 13.08
N ASN A 138 -4.81 -4.87 14.16
CA ASN A 138 -5.04 -5.44 15.49
C ASN A 138 -6.53 -5.46 15.89
N ASP A 139 -7.31 -4.44 15.52
CA ASP A 139 -8.69 -4.24 15.96
C ASP A 139 -9.76 -4.35 14.87
N ALA A 140 -9.40 -4.26 13.58
CA ALA A 140 -10.37 -4.27 12.49
C ALA A 140 -9.82 -4.83 11.16
N PRO A 141 -10.67 -5.43 10.30
CA PRO A 141 -10.32 -5.73 8.92
C PRO A 141 -10.27 -4.44 8.08
N TYR A 142 -9.44 -4.46 7.04
CA TYR A 142 -9.35 -3.38 6.07
C TYR A 142 -8.96 -3.89 4.68
N LYS A 143 -9.21 -3.06 3.68
CA LYS A 143 -8.88 -3.32 2.29
C LYS A 143 -7.43 -2.92 1.99
N PRO A 144 -6.60 -3.78 1.37
CA PRO A 144 -5.24 -3.45 0.95
C PRO A 144 -5.13 -2.15 0.17
N GLU A 145 -6.15 -1.81 -0.63
CA GLU A 145 -6.21 -0.59 -1.44
C GLU A 145 -6.03 0.68 -0.60
N ASN A 146 -6.44 0.64 0.66
CA ASN A 146 -6.26 1.76 1.59
C ASN A 146 -4.78 2.05 1.88
N LEU A 147 -3.86 1.12 1.64
CA LEU A 147 -2.43 1.33 1.89
C LEU A 147 -1.75 2.08 0.74
N TRP A 148 -1.99 1.68 -0.52
CA TRP A 148 -1.32 2.29 -1.67
C TRP A 148 -2.04 3.53 -2.22
N ALA A 149 -3.32 3.74 -1.89
CA ALA A 149 -4.09 4.89 -2.35
C ALA A 149 -3.51 6.26 -1.92
N PHE A 150 -2.59 6.30 -0.96
CA PHE A 150 -1.87 7.51 -0.52
C PHE A 150 -0.63 7.82 -1.37
N PHE A 151 -0.12 6.84 -2.12
CA PHE A 151 1.14 6.95 -2.87
C PHE A 151 0.93 7.17 -4.37
N THR A 152 -0.28 7.53 -4.80
CA THR A 152 -0.52 7.95 -6.19
C THR A 152 0.26 9.22 -6.52
N ALA A 153 0.58 9.45 -7.80
CA ALA A 153 1.47 10.55 -8.21
C ALA A 153 0.95 11.94 -7.83
N ASP A 154 -0.38 12.11 -7.74
CA ASP A 154 -1.04 13.34 -7.31
C ASP A 154 -0.95 13.58 -5.79
N LYS A 155 -0.89 12.50 -4.98
CA LYS A 155 -0.86 12.57 -3.52
C LYS A 155 0.54 12.50 -2.92
N CYS A 156 1.46 11.80 -3.59
CA CYS A 156 2.86 11.71 -3.21
C CYS A 156 3.76 12.01 -4.43
N PRO A 157 3.87 13.30 -4.83
CA PRO A 157 4.61 13.69 -6.04
C PRO A 157 6.11 13.38 -5.97
N SER A 158 6.71 13.38 -4.78
CA SER A 158 8.14 13.08 -4.57
C SER A 158 8.50 11.61 -4.87
N LEU A 159 7.50 10.72 -4.95
CA LEU A 159 7.63 9.33 -5.42
C LEU A 159 7.10 9.13 -6.85
N ALA A 160 6.72 10.18 -7.57
CA ALA A 160 6.23 10.01 -8.93
C ALA A 160 7.34 9.52 -9.88
N GLY A 161 7.03 8.52 -10.71
CA GLY A 161 8.03 7.85 -11.57
C GLY A 161 9.03 6.95 -10.82
N LYS A 162 8.93 6.84 -9.49
CA LYS A 162 9.75 5.97 -8.64
C LYS A 162 8.97 4.71 -8.25
N PRO A 163 9.61 3.54 -8.13
CA PRO A 163 8.91 2.30 -7.80
C PRO A 163 8.38 2.32 -6.36
N LYS A 164 7.14 1.83 -6.20
CA LYS A 164 6.45 1.68 -4.91
C LYS A 164 6.16 0.20 -4.71
N ILE A 165 6.83 -0.43 -3.76
CA ILE A 165 6.84 -1.88 -3.59
C ILE A 165 5.96 -2.24 -2.39
N PHE A 166 4.97 -3.11 -2.62
CA PHE A 166 4.07 -3.60 -1.58
C PHE A 166 4.23 -5.12 -1.44
N ILE A 167 4.66 -5.58 -0.27
CA ILE A 167 4.84 -7.00 0.06
C ILE A 167 3.77 -7.39 1.07
N ILE A 168 2.93 -8.35 0.70
CA ILE A 168 1.83 -8.78 1.58
C ILE A 168 2.01 -10.26 1.89
N GLN A 169 2.22 -10.54 3.16
CA GLN A 169 2.13 -11.88 3.71
C GLN A 169 0.86 -11.93 4.54
N ALA A 170 -0.18 -12.53 3.95
CA ALA A 170 -1.50 -12.67 4.54
C ALA A 170 -1.89 -14.14 4.57
N THR A 171 -2.28 -14.65 5.73
CA THR A 171 -2.74 -16.02 5.89
C THR A 171 -4.14 -16.06 6.50
N SER A 172 -5.01 -16.89 5.94
CA SER A 172 -6.22 -17.33 6.63
C SER A 172 -5.81 -18.30 7.73
N GLY A 173 -6.30 -18.10 8.96
CA GLY A 173 -6.17 -19.14 9.99
C GLY A 173 -6.88 -20.41 9.52
N PRO A 174 -6.47 -21.61 9.96
CA PRO A 174 -7.25 -22.80 9.68
C PRO A 174 -8.67 -22.59 10.21
N PRO A 175 -9.73 -23.03 9.48
CA PRO A 175 -11.08 -22.97 10.00
C PRO A 175 -11.09 -23.62 11.38
N SER A 176 -11.70 -22.96 12.37
CA SER A 176 -11.93 -23.59 13.65
C SER A 176 -12.74 -24.86 13.38
N SER A 177 -12.12 -26.03 13.50
CA SER A 177 -12.85 -27.27 13.66
C SER A 177 -13.68 -27.11 14.92
N THR A 178 -14.96 -26.82 14.74
CA THR A 178 -15.96 -27.03 15.77
C THR A 178 -16.04 -28.53 15.97
N ASP A 179 -15.54 -29.01 17.11
CA ASP A 179 -15.88 -30.33 17.66
C ASP A 179 -17.39 -30.45 17.85
#